data_AF-A0A3C1DAV2-F1
#
_entry.id   AF-A0A3C1DAV2-F1
#
_cell.length_a   1.000
_cell.length_b   1.000
_cell.length_c   1.000
_cell.angle_alpha   90.00
_cell.angle_beta   90.00
_cell.angle_gamma   90.00
#
_symmetry.space_group_name_H-M   'P 1'
#
loop_
_entity.id
_entity.type
_entity.pdbx_description
1 polymer ?
#
loop_
_entity_poly.entity_id
_entity_poly.type
_entity_poly.pdbx_seq_one_letter_code
_entity_poly.pdbx_strand_id
1 'polypeptide(L)'
;MNTLFAETLKRLRAEKSLSQRELAKRMYVTRSTVARWENGNRLPDAAMITRLAECLGVDAGMLLSAAAESDEVPNVIMVDDRKIVLSGGLPVLEEAMPNATIVGFTRPSEALEYARANRVALAFLDIELGKTSGLDLCRALLEVNPRTNVVFLTAYAEYSLDAWDTGASGFMVKPITPEGVRRQLENLRHPFSAGGAGGWSN
;
A
#
# COMPACT_ATOMS: atom_id res chain seq x y z
N MET A 1 5.93 4.81 -8.70
CA MET A 1 6.44 4.71 -7.32
C MET A 1 7.28 5.95 -7.06
N ASN A 2 6.73 6.89 -6.29
CA ASN A 2 7.40 8.11 -5.89
C ASN A 2 7.09 8.30 -4.41
N THR A 3 8.03 7.94 -3.54
CA THR A 3 7.85 8.02 -2.09
C THR A 3 8.12 9.46 -1.64
N LEU A 4 7.37 9.95 -0.67
CA LEU A 4 7.59 11.28 -0.06
C LEU A 4 9.05 11.50 0.36
N PHE A 5 9.70 10.46 0.91
CA PHE A 5 11.14 10.47 1.21
C PHE A 5 12.00 10.78 -0.03
N ALA A 6 11.76 10.11 -1.15
CA ALA A 6 12.52 10.25 -2.38
C ALA A 6 12.42 11.67 -2.96
N GLU A 7 11.21 12.23 -3.00
CA GLU A 7 10.96 13.60 -3.43
C GLU A 7 11.63 14.60 -2.50
N THR A 8 11.48 14.40 -1.19
CA THR A 8 12.09 15.24 -0.15
C THR A 8 13.60 15.25 -0.26
N LEU A 9 14.22 14.07 -0.36
CA LEU A 9 15.66 13.92 -0.53
C LEU A 9 16.15 14.62 -1.81
N LYS A 10 15.46 14.40 -2.93
CA LYS A 10 15.81 14.99 -4.22
C LYS A 10 15.71 16.52 -4.21
N ARG A 11 14.65 17.06 -3.58
CA ARG A 11 14.45 18.51 -3.37
C ARG A 11 15.56 19.10 -2.50
N LEU A 12 15.80 18.56 -1.32
CA LEU A 12 16.82 19.06 -0.38
C LEU A 12 18.22 19.01 -1.00
N ARG A 13 18.53 17.93 -1.74
CA ARG A 13 19.79 17.85 -2.49
C ARG A 13 19.92 19.00 -3.50
N ALA A 14 18.85 19.27 -4.26
CA ALA A 14 18.83 20.33 -5.27
C ALA A 14 18.93 21.73 -4.65
N GLU A 15 18.27 21.99 -3.52
CA GLU A 15 18.38 23.25 -2.75
C GLU A 15 19.81 23.51 -2.26
N LYS A 16 20.55 22.44 -1.92
CA LYS A 16 21.99 22.52 -1.60
C LYS A 16 22.89 22.57 -2.84
N SER A 17 22.32 22.64 -4.04
CA SER A 17 23.05 22.63 -5.32
C SER A 17 24.01 21.45 -5.48
N LEU A 18 23.65 20.29 -4.89
CA LEU A 18 24.45 19.07 -4.98
C LEU A 18 23.94 18.21 -6.12
N SER A 19 24.83 17.64 -6.92
CA SER A 19 24.50 16.50 -7.78
C SER A 19 24.39 15.21 -6.95
N GLN A 20 23.72 14.18 -7.49
CA GLN A 20 23.68 12.85 -6.85
C GLN A 20 25.09 12.29 -6.59
N ARG A 21 26.05 12.60 -7.48
CA ARG A 21 27.45 12.19 -7.34
C ARG A 21 28.15 12.89 -6.17
N GLU A 22 27.88 14.17 -5.98
CA GLU A 22 28.46 14.95 -4.88
C GLU A 22 27.87 14.56 -3.53
N LEU A 23 26.55 14.37 -3.45
CA LEU A 23 25.92 13.85 -2.23
C LEU A 23 26.47 12.45 -1.90
N ALA A 24 26.57 11.56 -2.90
CA ALA A 24 27.16 10.24 -2.72
C ALA A 24 28.59 10.29 -2.18
N LYS A 25 29.41 11.20 -2.71
CA LYS A 25 30.79 11.42 -2.24
C LYS A 25 30.83 11.87 -0.78
N ARG A 26 29.94 12.79 -0.37
CA ARG A 26 29.84 13.26 1.04
C ARG A 26 29.35 12.17 1.99
N MET A 27 28.46 11.31 1.50
CA MET A 27 27.87 10.19 2.23
C MET A 27 28.75 8.94 2.27
N TYR A 28 29.88 8.92 1.54
CA TYR A 28 30.73 7.74 1.33
C TYR A 28 29.95 6.54 0.76
N VAL A 29 29.03 6.80 -0.18
CA VAL A 29 28.26 5.79 -0.90
C VAL A 29 28.40 5.97 -2.41
N THR A 30 27.85 5.05 -3.20
CA THR A 30 27.86 5.16 -4.66
C THR A 30 26.75 6.11 -5.16
N ARG A 31 26.94 6.71 -6.35
CA ARG A 31 25.89 7.52 -7.00
C ARG A 31 24.61 6.71 -7.26
N SER A 32 24.74 5.42 -7.57
CA SER A 32 23.59 4.53 -7.78
C SER A 32 22.82 4.24 -6.49
N THR A 33 23.49 4.24 -5.33
CA THR A 33 22.82 4.20 -4.02
C THR A 33 21.88 5.42 -3.85
N VAL A 34 22.41 6.63 -4.05
CA VAL A 34 21.60 7.87 -3.97
C VAL A 34 20.47 7.88 -5.01
N ALA A 35 20.75 7.44 -6.24
CA ALA A 35 19.72 7.35 -7.28
C ALA A 35 18.59 6.37 -6.92
N ARG A 36 18.89 5.24 -6.27
CA ARG A 36 17.87 4.30 -5.79
C ARG A 36 16.99 4.90 -4.70
N TRP A 37 17.57 5.70 -3.80
CA TRP A 37 16.83 6.45 -2.79
C TRP A 37 15.92 7.50 -3.43
N GLU A 38 16.43 8.33 -4.34
CA GLU A 38 15.66 9.39 -5.01
C GLU A 38 14.62 8.91 -6.02
N ASN A 39 14.69 7.64 -6.42
CA ASN A 39 13.68 7.02 -7.27
C ASN A 39 12.66 6.19 -6.47
N GLY A 40 12.79 6.12 -5.13
CA GLY A 40 11.91 5.30 -4.28
C GLY A 40 12.11 3.79 -4.41
N ASN A 41 13.15 3.33 -5.12
CA ASN A 41 13.43 1.91 -5.33
C ASN A 41 14.01 1.21 -4.09
N ARG A 42 14.52 2.00 -3.13
CA ARG A 42 15.06 1.51 -1.86
C ARG A 42 15.02 2.65 -0.85
N LEU A 43 14.68 2.36 0.41
CA LEU A 43 14.85 3.30 1.51
C LEU A 43 16.23 3.11 2.18
N PRO A 44 16.89 4.20 2.59
CA PRO A 44 18.04 4.12 3.49
C PRO A 44 17.61 3.61 4.87
N ASP A 45 18.54 2.96 5.60
CA ASP A 45 18.33 2.65 7.01
C ASP A 45 18.43 3.92 7.88
N ALA A 46 18.08 3.79 9.17
CA ALA A 46 18.09 4.92 10.11
C ALA A 46 19.46 5.61 10.20
N ALA A 47 20.57 4.85 10.18
CA ALA A 47 21.91 5.42 10.24
C ALA A 47 22.25 6.25 9.00
N MET A 48 21.84 5.79 7.81
CA MET A 48 21.99 6.54 6.56
C MET A 48 21.07 7.76 6.53
N ILE A 49 19.86 7.69 7.11
CA ILE A 49 18.95 8.84 7.23
C ILE A 49 19.58 9.92 8.11
N THR A 50 20.15 9.58 9.26
CA THR A 50 20.85 10.52 10.13
C THR A 50 22.01 11.21 9.39
N ARG A 51 22.82 10.44 8.65
CA ARG A 51 23.93 11.00 7.85
C ARG A 51 23.46 11.90 6.71
N LEU A 52 22.34 11.57 6.07
CA LEU A 52 21.72 12.42 5.05
C LEU A 52 21.29 13.75 5.66
N ALA A 53 20.65 13.72 6.83
CA ALA A 53 20.22 14.91 7.55
C ALA A 53 21.41 15.83 7.89
N GLU A 54 22.51 15.27 8.40
CA GLU A 54 23.76 16.00 8.64
C GLU A 54 24.33 16.62 7.36
N CYS A 55 24.45 15.84 6.28
CA CYS A 55 25.00 16.30 5.01
C CYS A 55 24.16 17.41 4.35
N LEU A 56 22.85 17.35 4.54
CA LEU A 56 21.88 18.30 3.97
C LEU A 56 21.55 19.44 4.94
N GLY A 57 22.06 19.41 6.18
CA GLY A 57 21.80 20.43 7.19
C GLY A 57 20.32 20.57 7.51
N VAL A 58 19.61 19.45 7.66
CA VAL A 58 18.20 19.39 8.05
C VAL A 58 18.03 18.54 9.32
N ASP A 59 16.87 18.63 9.95
CA ASP A 59 16.53 17.78 11.07
C ASP A 59 16.35 16.31 10.63
N ALA A 60 16.92 15.37 11.39
CA ALA A 60 16.80 13.95 11.08
C ALA A 60 15.37 13.43 11.29
N GLY A 61 14.64 13.99 12.25
CA GLY A 61 13.23 13.71 12.49
C GLY A 61 12.38 13.97 11.25
N MET A 62 12.61 15.09 10.54
CA MET A 62 11.92 15.38 9.28
C MET A 62 12.13 14.28 8.22
N LEU A 63 13.37 13.80 8.02
CA LEU A 63 13.65 12.74 7.05
C LEU A 63 13.13 11.37 7.50
N LEU A 64 13.16 11.10 8.81
CA LEU A 64 12.58 9.90 9.39
C LEU A 64 11.06 9.90 9.24
N SER A 65 10.39 11.03 9.49
CA SER A 65 8.97 11.22 9.22
C SER A 65 8.67 11.01 7.74
N ALA A 66 9.39 11.65 6.81
CA ALA A 66 9.19 11.43 5.38
C ALA A 66 9.45 9.97 4.93
N ALA A 67 10.36 9.26 5.61
CA ALA A 67 10.61 7.83 5.40
C ALA A 67 9.51 6.95 5.99
N ALA A 68 8.91 7.34 7.11
CA ALA A 68 7.76 6.65 7.73
C ALA A 68 6.45 6.94 6.99
N GLU A 69 6.25 8.18 6.53
CA GLU A 69 5.15 8.67 5.70
C GLU A 69 5.23 8.14 4.25
N SER A 70 6.28 7.39 3.90
CA SER A 70 6.34 6.66 2.62
C SER A 70 5.33 5.50 2.51
N ASP A 71 4.48 5.31 3.53
CA ASP A 71 3.29 4.46 3.55
C ASP A 71 1.97 5.19 3.16
N GLU A 72 1.97 6.50 2.86
CA GLU A 72 0.74 7.31 2.99
C GLU A 72 -0.27 7.32 1.84
N VAL A 73 -0.08 6.55 0.76
CA VAL A 73 -1.16 6.30 -0.20
C VAL A 73 -1.29 4.79 -0.38
N PRO A 74 -2.10 4.11 0.45
CA PRO A 74 -2.26 2.68 0.34
C PRO A 74 -2.84 2.35 -1.03
N ASN A 75 -2.20 1.42 -1.72
CA ASN A 75 -2.71 0.88 -2.97
C ASN A 75 -3.69 -0.24 -2.65
N VAL A 76 -4.94 -0.02 -3.02
CA VAL A 76 -6.07 -0.90 -2.75
C VAL A 76 -6.62 -1.42 -4.05
N ILE A 77 -6.87 -2.73 -4.12
CA ILE A 77 -7.53 -3.33 -5.27
C ILE A 77 -8.89 -3.91 -4.88
N MET A 78 -9.84 -3.85 -5.80
CA MET A 78 -11.11 -4.57 -5.70
C MET A 78 -11.26 -5.49 -6.91
N VAL A 79 -11.58 -6.77 -6.68
CA VAL A 79 -11.68 -7.77 -7.74
C VAL A 79 -13.04 -8.44 -7.68
N ASP A 80 -13.82 -8.27 -8.75
CA ASP A 80 -15.14 -8.86 -8.94
C ASP A 80 -15.41 -8.96 -10.45
N ASP A 81 -15.84 -10.12 -10.95
CA ASP A 81 -16.08 -10.33 -12.38
C ASP A 81 -17.30 -9.56 -12.90
N ARG A 82 -18.16 -9.07 -12.01
CA ARG A 82 -19.34 -8.25 -12.33
C ARG A 82 -19.02 -6.77 -12.18
N LYS A 83 -19.00 -6.07 -13.32
CA LYS A 83 -18.82 -4.61 -13.39
C LYS A 83 -19.75 -3.82 -12.48
N ILE A 84 -20.99 -4.27 -12.31
CA ILE A 84 -21.97 -3.57 -11.44
C ILE A 84 -21.52 -3.54 -9.97
N VAL A 85 -20.84 -4.59 -9.49
CA VAL A 85 -20.34 -4.64 -8.12
C VAL A 85 -19.15 -3.69 -7.97
N LEU A 86 -18.24 -3.65 -8.95
CA LEU A 86 -17.14 -2.68 -8.97
C LEU A 86 -17.66 -1.23 -9.02
N SER A 87 -18.62 -0.94 -9.91
CA SER A 87 -19.21 0.41 -10.03
C SER A 87 -19.90 0.89 -8.76
N GLY A 88 -20.47 -0.03 -7.96
CA GLY A 88 -21.05 0.31 -6.65
C GLY A 88 -20.03 0.33 -5.50
N GLY A 89 -19.01 -0.53 -5.55
CA GLY A 89 -18.05 -0.69 -4.46
C GLY A 89 -16.89 0.30 -4.47
N LEU A 90 -16.38 0.69 -5.64
CA LEU A 90 -15.24 1.62 -5.74
C LEU A 90 -15.54 2.98 -5.08
N PRO A 91 -16.72 3.63 -5.30
CA PRO A 91 -17.03 4.88 -4.59
C PRO A 91 -17.11 4.72 -3.08
N VAL A 92 -17.59 3.56 -2.60
CA VAL A 92 -17.65 3.25 -1.16
C VAL A 92 -16.24 3.13 -0.56
N LEU A 93 -15.31 2.50 -1.30
CA LEU A 93 -13.91 2.40 -0.88
C LEU A 93 -13.23 3.78 -0.88
N GLU A 94 -13.50 4.62 -1.88
CA GLU A 94 -12.97 5.98 -1.98
C GLU A 94 -13.46 6.86 -0.81
N GLU A 95 -14.73 6.74 -0.42
CA GLU A 95 -15.27 7.46 0.73
C GLU A 95 -14.69 6.96 2.07
N ALA A 96 -14.43 5.66 2.18
CA ALA A 96 -13.85 5.08 3.38
C ALA A 96 -12.34 5.35 3.52
N MET A 97 -11.63 5.48 2.39
CA MET A 97 -10.17 5.61 2.30
C MET A 97 -9.79 6.70 1.30
N PRO A 98 -10.08 7.99 1.60
CA PRO A 98 -9.92 9.09 0.64
C PRO A 98 -8.47 9.34 0.20
N ASN A 99 -7.48 8.84 0.95
CA ASN A 99 -6.08 8.94 0.60
C ASN A 99 -5.53 7.65 -0.07
N ALA A 100 -6.37 6.66 -0.36
CA ALA A 100 -5.95 5.44 -1.04
C ALA A 100 -5.96 5.59 -2.56
N THR A 101 -5.04 4.91 -3.24
CA THR A 101 -5.19 4.64 -4.68
C THR A 101 -6.03 3.38 -4.82
N ILE A 102 -7.22 3.49 -5.40
CA ILE A 102 -8.15 2.36 -5.51
C ILE A 102 -8.30 1.97 -6.98
N VAL A 103 -8.12 0.68 -7.29
CA VAL A 103 -8.23 0.14 -8.65
C VAL A 103 -9.12 -1.10 -8.69
N GLY A 104 -10.10 -1.10 -9.61
CA GLY A 104 -11.00 -2.24 -9.83
C GLY A 104 -10.53 -3.16 -10.97
N PHE A 105 -10.68 -4.47 -10.79
CA PHE A 105 -10.37 -5.48 -11.81
C PHE A 105 -11.52 -6.48 -11.97
N THR A 106 -11.89 -6.77 -13.22
CA THR A 106 -12.85 -7.85 -13.51
C THR A 106 -12.19 -9.20 -13.78
N ARG A 107 -10.86 -9.23 -13.91
CA ARG A 107 -10.08 -10.44 -14.21
C ARG A 107 -9.03 -10.66 -13.12
N PRO A 108 -9.04 -11.83 -12.45
CA PRO A 108 -8.03 -12.19 -11.44
C PRO A 108 -6.59 -12.08 -11.94
N SER A 109 -6.35 -12.45 -13.20
CA SER A 109 -5.02 -12.39 -13.82
C SER A 109 -4.46 -10.96 -13.88
N GLU A 110 -5.30 -9.97 -14.19
CA GLU A 110 -4.88 -8.56 -14.28
C GLU A 110 -4.59 -7.97 -12.91
N ALA A 111 -5.40 -8.32 -11.91
CA ALA A 111 -5.13 -7.97 -10.52
C ALA A 111 -3.80 -8.53 -10.03
N LEU A 112 -3.49 -9.79 -10.37
CA LEU A 112 -2.23 -10.44 -10.00
C LEU A 112 -1.02 -9.81 -10.73
N GLU A 113 -1.14 -9.52 -12.02
CA GLU A 113 -0.11 -8.79 -12.78
C GLU A 113 0.14 -7.41 -12.19
N TYR A 114 -0.93 -6.70 -11.85
CA TYR A 114 -0.84 -5.40 -11.19
C TYR A 114 -0.12 -5.50 -9.83
N ALA A 115 -0.44 -6.51 -9.01
CA ALA A 115 0.18 -6.74 -7.71
C ALA A 115 1.67 -7.13 -7.79
N ARG A 116 2.10 -7.76 -8.89
CA ARG A 116 3.54 -8.03 -9.13
C ARG A 116 4.32 -6.75 -9.45
N ALA A 117 3.67 -5.78 -10.09
CA ALA A 117 4.29 -4.51 -10.46
C ALA A 117 4.15 -3.44 -9.37
N ASN A 118 3.13 -3.54 -8.51
CA ASN A 118 2.78 -2.54 -7.51
C ASN A 118 2.51 -3.21 -6.16
N ARG A 119 3.07 -2.64 -5.08
CA ARG A 119 2.78 -3.11 -3.72
C ARG A 119 1.32 -2.84 -3.36
N VAL A 120 0.51 -3.89 -3.26
CA VAL A 120 -0.88 -3.81 -2.79
C VAL A 120 -0.88 -3.91 -1.26
N ALA A 121 -1.52 -2.93 -0.60
CA ALA A 121 -1.69 -2.89 0.84
C ALA A 121 -2.94 -3.66 1.30
N LEU A 122 -4.01 -3.58 0.50
CA LEU A 122 -5.30 -4.22 0.77
C LEU A 122 -5.97 -4.67 -0.53
N ALA A 123 -6.49 -5.90 -0.54
CA ALA A 123 -7.27 -6.44 -1.64
C ALA A 123 -8.66 -6.86 -1.15
N PHE A 124 -9.71 -6.32 -1.78
CA PHE A 124 -11.08 -6.78 -1.64
C PHE A 124 -11.40 -7.76 -2.76
N LEU A 125 -11.67 -9.03 -2.44
CA LEU A 125 -11.84 -10.09 -3.45
C LEU A 125 -13.23 -10.71 -3.37
N ASP A 126 -13.96 -10.80 -4.47
CA ASP A 126 -15.09 -11.75 -4.53
C ASP A 126 -14.57 -13.19 -4.31
N ILE A 127 -15.34 -14.01 -3.60
CA ILE A 127 -15.00 -15.42 -3.41
C ILE A 127 -15.20 -16.19 -4.73
N GLU A 128 -16.24 -15.82 -5.48
CA GLU A 128 -16.58 -16.42 -6.76
C GLU A 128 -16.13 -15.48 -7.89
N LEU A 129 -15.07 -15.86 -8.63
CA LEU A 129 -14.52 -15.07 -9.75
C LEU A 129 -14.68 -15.84 -11.06
N GLY A 130 -15.94 -16.18 -11.37
CA GLY A 130 -16.30 -16.95 -12.55
C GLY A 130 -15.70 -18.36 -12.53
N LYS A 131 -14.63 -18.58 -13.31
CA LYS A 131 -13.95 -19.89 -13.43
C LYS A 131 -12.83 -20.09 -12.42
N THR A 132 -12.41 -19.03 -11.73
CA THR A 132 -11.32 -19.07 -10.75
C THR A 132 -11.88 -18.75 -9.37
N SER A 133 -11.31 -19.33 -8.32
CA SER A 133 -11.70 -18.99 -6.95
C SER A 133 -10.95 -17.73 -6.47
N GLY A 134 -11.66 -16.86 -5.74
CA GLY A 134 -11.04 -15.77 -4.98
C GLY A 134 -10.01 -16.28 -3.95
N LEU A 135 -10.18 -17.51 -3.45
CA LEU A 135 -9.22 -18.16 -2.55
C LEU A 135 -7.88 -18.40 -3.24
N ASP A 136 -7.89 -18.82 -4.50
CA ASP A 136 -6.66 -19.03 -5.28
C ASP A 136 -5.96 -17.71 -5.58
N LEU A 137 -6.73 -16.67 -5.90
CA LEU A 137 -6.18 -15.33 -6.06
C LEU A 137 -5.57 -14.81 -4.75
N CYS A 138 -6.23 -15.03 -3.61
CA CYS A 138 -5.71 -14.68 -2.29
C CYS A 138 -4.35 -15.34 -2.03
N ARG A 139 -4.22 -16.65 -2.25
CA ARG A 139 -2.95 -17.37 -2.10
C ARG A 139 -1.87 -16.78 -3.01
N ALA A 140 -2.19 -16.55 -4.28
CA ALA A 140 -1.25 -15.96 -5.24
C ALA A 140 -0.80 -14.54 -4.86
N LEU A 141 -1.71 -13.70 -4.33
CA LEU A 141 -1.36 -12.36 -3.85
C LEU A 141 -0.45 -12.41 -2.62
N LEU A 142 -0.68 -13.35 -1.70
CA LEU A 142 0.14 -13.54 -0.52
C LEU A 142 1.52 -14.13 -0.85
N GLU A 143 1.64 -14.95 -1.88
CA GLU A 143 2.94 -15.38 -2.42
C GLU A 143 3.74 -14.20 -2.99
N VAL A 144 3.08 -13.26 -3.67
CA VAL A 144 3.71 -12.03 -4.19
C VAL A 144 4.16 -11.11 -3.06
N ASN A 145 3.29 -10.89 -2.07
CA ASN A 145 3.58 -10.08 -0.90
C ASN A 145 2.81 -10.60 0.32
N PRO A 146 3.48 -11.29 1.27
CA PRO A 146 2.85 -11.82 2.47
C PRO A 146 2.25 -10.77 3.40
N ARG A 147 2.56 -9.48 3.20
CA ARG A 147 1.99 -8.37 3.98
C ARG A 147 0.72 -7.77 3.37
N THR A 148 0.26 -8.27 2.22
CA THR A 148 -1.00 -7.82 1.62
C THR A 148 -2.15 -8.23 2.52
N ASN A 149 -2.97 -7.28 2.98
CA ASN A 149 -4.22 -7.64 3.63
C ASN A 149 -5.22 -8.09 2.58
N VAL A 150 -5.97 -9.15 2.85
CA VAL A 150 -7.04 -9.64 1.96
C VAL A 150 -8.35 -9.66 2.73
N VAL A 151 -9.38 -9.02 2.18
CA VAL A 151 -10.74 -9.06 2.70
C VAL A 151 -11.64 -9.66 1.63
N PHE A 152 -12.29 -10.77 1.96
CA PHE A 152 -13.23 -11.38 1.03
C PHE A 152 -14.58 -10.68 1.05
N LEU A 153 -15.15 -10.48 -0.12
CA LEU A 153 -16.51 -10.01 -0.31
C LEU A 153 -17.38 -11.19 -0.70
N THR A 154 -18.51 -11.38 -0.02
CA THR A 154 -19.41 -12.50 -0.28
C THR A 154 -20.87 -12.05 -0.30
N ALA A 155 -21.72 -12.74 -1.05
CA ALA A 155 -23.17 -12.60 -0.96
C ALA A 155 -23.77 -13.47 0.17
N TYR A 156 -23.01 -14.46 0.68
CA TYR A 156 -23.47 -15.44 1.66
C TYR A 156 -22.44 -15.64 2.78
N ALA A 157 -22.88 -15.67 4.04
CA ALA A 157 -22.00 -15.78 5.21
C ALA A 157 -21.31 -17.16 5.38
N GLU A 158 -21.78 -18.18 4.64
CA GLU A 158 -21.39 -19.59 4.85
C GLU A 158 -19.99 -19.94 4.32
N TYR A 159 -19.45 -19.18 3.35
CA TYR A 159 -18.08 -19.38 2.82
C TYR A 159 -16.95 -18.94 3.78
N SER A 160 -17.29 -18.52 5.00
CA SER A 160 -16.30 -18.05 5.98
C SER A 160 -15.34 -19.15 6.45
N LEU A 161 -15.73 -20.43 6.42
CA LEU A 161 -14.94 -21.53 6.99
C LEU A 161 -13.67 -21.86 6.20
N ASP A 162 -13.74 -22.00 4.87
CA ASP A 162 -12.59 -22.40 4.04
C ASP A 162 -11.52 -21.31 3.90
N ALA A 163 -11.90 -20.08 4.19
CA ALA A 163 -11.08 -18.89 3.97
C ALA A 163 -10.28 -18.46 5.22
N TRP A 164 -10.54 -19.07 6.39
CA TRP A 164 -9.68 -18.91 7.57
C TRP A 164 -8.26 -19.46 7.32
N ASP A 165 -8.15 -20.54 6.54
CA ASP A 165 -6.88 -21.19 6.24
C ASP A 165 -6.04 -20.43 5.20
N THR A 166 -6.58 -19.42 4.52
CA THR A 166 -5.84 -18.68 3.48
C THR A 166 -4.96 -17.56 4.02
N GLY A 167 -5.06 -17.21 5.31
CA GLY A 167 -4.34 -16.08 5.87
C GLY A 167 -4.99 -14.71 5.57
N ALA A 168 -6.26 -14.69 5.17
CA ALA A 168 -7.02 -13.46 4.99
C ALA A 168 -7.12 -12.63 6.29
N SER A 169 -7.40 -11.33 6.12
CA SER A 169 -7.63 -10.37 7.19
C SER A 169 -9.10 -10.27 7.60
N GLY A 170 -10.05 -10.72 6.76
CA GLY A 170 -11.44 -10.85 7.15
C GLY A 170 -12.43 -10.97 5.99
N PHE A 171 -13.70 -10.73 6.30
CA PHE A 171 -14.84 -10.93 5.41
C PHE A 171 -15.83 -9.79 5.53
N MET A 172 -16.46 -9.45 4.41
CA MET A 172 -17.57 -8.51 4.36
C MET A 172 -18.68 -9.07 3.47
N VAL A 173 -19.92 -8.86 3.89
CA VAL A 173 -21.10 -9.20 3.11
C VAL A 173 -21.42 -8.04 2.16
N LYS A 174 -21.76 -8.35 0.92
CA LYS A 174 -22.23 -7.37 -0.07
C LYS A 174 -23.70 -6.98 0.21
N PRO A 175 -24.11 -5.72 -0.01
CA PRO A 175 -23.28 -4.58 -0.42
C PRO A 175 -22.40 -4.06 0.72
N ILE A 176 -21.17 -3.65 0.39
CA ILE A 176 -20.29 -2.99 1.36
C ILE A 176 -20.77 -1.55 1.63
N THR A 177 -20.55 -1.07 2.85
CA THR A 177 -20.81 0.33 3.23
C THR A 177 -19.52 1.00 3.73
N PRO A 178 -19.40 2.33 3.67
CA PRO A 178 -18.21 3.03 4.15
C PRO A 178 -17.89 2.71 5.63
N GLU A 179 -18.91 2.64 6.49
CA GLU A 179 -18.77 2.28 7.91
C GLU A 179 -18.31 0.83 8.08
N GLY A 180 -18.82 -0.08 7.26
CA GLY A 180 -18.39 -1.48 7.25
C GLY A 180 -16.93 -1.60 6.85
N VAL A 181 -16.49 -0.85 5.84
CA VAL A 181 -15.09 -0.81 5.41
C VAL A 181 -14.22 -0.24 6.54
N ARG A 182 -14.59 0.91 7.13
CA ARG A 182 -13.82 1.53 8.23
C ARG A 182 -13.64 0.58 9.43
N ARG A 183 -14.69 -0.12 9.87
CA ARG A 183 -14.58 -1.16 10.92
C ARG A 183 -13.66 -2.31 10.53
N GLN A 184 -13.67 -2.71 9.26
CA GLN A 184 -12.79 -3.76 8.79
C GLN A 184 -11.32 -3.32 8.78
N LEU A 185 -11.05 -2.03 8.52
CA LEU A 185 -9.69 -1.47 8.56
C LEU A 185 -9.07 -1.49 9.96
N GLU A 186 -9.88 -1.37 11.02
CA GLU A 186 -9.43 -1.44 12.42
C GLU A 186 -8.83 -2.80 12.80
N ASN A 187 -9.17 -3.86 12.07
CA ASN A 187 -8.85 -5.25 12.41
C ASN A 187 -7.92 -5.93 11.40
N LEU A 188 -7.23 -5.14 10.56
CA LEU A 188 -6.31 -5.69 9.57
C LEU A 188 -5.10 -6.35 10.23
N ARG A 189 -4.64 -7.45 9.63
CA ARG A 189 -3.43 -8.18 10.09
C ARG A 189 -2.17 -7.33 9.97
N HIS A 190 -2.13 -6.46 8.96
CA HIS A 190 -1.04 -5.51 8.71
C HIS A 190 -1.61 -4.09 8.57
N PRO A 191 -1.85 -3.38 9.68
CA PRO A 191 -2.43 -2.05 9.66
C PRO A 191 -1.60 -1.06 8.83
N PHE A 192 -2.28 -0.13 8.16
CA PHE A 192 -1.70 0.99 7.42
C PHE A 192 -2.57 2.24 7.57
N SER A 193 -2.01 3.42 7.31
CA SER A 193 -2.77 4.68 7.36
C SER A 193 -3.69 4.77 6.14
N ALA A 194 -5.00 4.69 6.36
CA ALA A 194 -6.01 4.81 5.29
C ALA A 194 -6.48 6.26 5.06
N GLY A 195 -5.91 7.23 5.79
CA GLY A 195 -6.26 8.65 5.67
C GLY A 195 -7.70 8.94 6.09
N GLY A 196 -7.96 8.99 7.39
CA GLY A 196 -9.18 9.56 7.96
C GLY A 196 -8.79 10.56 9.03
N ALA A 197 -9.33 11.78 8.99
CA ALA A 197 -9.15 12.74 10.07
C ALA A 197 -9.71 12.14 11.36
N GLY A 198 -8.84 11.86 12.32
CA GLY A 198 -9.20 11.36 13.64
C GLY A 198 -8.15 10.39 14.16
N GLY A 199 -7.18 10.91 14.92
CA GLY A 199 -6.54 10.10 15.92
C GLY A 199 -7.61 9.62 16.89
N TRP A 200 -7.66 8.31 17.14
CA TRP A 200 -8.41 7.76 18.25
C TRP A 200 -7.41 7.17 19.22
N SER A 201 -6.96 8.03 20.13
CA SER A 201 -6.42 7.63 21.41
C SER A 201 -7.59 7.15 22.28
N ASN A 202 -7.66 5.84 22.54
CA ASN A 202 -7.55 5.23 23.87
C ASN A 202 -7.86 3.74 23.80
#